data_AF-A0A166EMN9-F1
#
_entry.id   AF-A0A166EMN9-F1
#
_cell.length_a   1.000
_cell.length_b   1.000
_cell.length_c   1.000
_cell.angle_alpha   90.00
_cell.angle_beta   90.00
_cell.angle_gamma   90.00
#
_symmetry.space_group_name_H-M   'P 1'
#
loop_
_entity.id
_entity.type
_entity.pdbx_description
1 polymer ?
#
loop_
_entity_poly.entity_id
_entity_poly.type
_entity_poly.pdbx_seq_one_letter_code
_entity_poly.pdbx_strand_id
1 'polypeptide(L)'
;SSPLRPHCHARDRLRLWRPIQSQSQRDPEKNLVRTLVSDEDLDRILAVMSAGWAPSTRECYGSGLLVYHVFCDNRDVEEQDRCPADMVLILSFISACTGLYSGGTLTNYVYAVRAWHVLHLQEWSIGKAQLDAMLAGAATLAPPTSKRQKRNPVTVEFIVQIRNMLNLDDPLDSAVFACLTTTFFTIARLGEFTVPTLTKFTLANVIQRRHIRTENDRHGLEVTVFALPKTKASATGEDVYWAKHQGLEDPSFALQNHFRINNPNPDSPLFSWKHP
;
A
#
# COMPACT_ATOMS: atom_id res chain seq x y z
N SER A 1 0.15 18.42 25.43
CA SER A 1 -0.56 17.53 24.50
C SER A 1 -1.98 18.03 24.36
N SER A 2 -2.46 18.33 23.15
CA SER A 2 -3.85 18.77 22.94
C SER A 2 -4.82 17.59 23.15
N PRO A 3 -5.95 17.76 23.85
CA PRO A 3 -6.95 16.69 24.01
C PRO A 3 -7.57 16.27 22.67
N LEU A 4 -7.49 17.12 21.65
CA LEU A 4 -7.94 16.84 20.28
C LEU A 4 -7.01 15.89 19.52
N ARG A 5 -5.78 15.68 20.01
CA ARG A 5 -4.72 14.93 19.33
C ARG A 5 -4.03 13.97 20.31
N PRO A 6 -4.76 12.95 20.83
CA PRO A 6 -4.18 11.99 21.77
C PRO A 6 -3.03 11.20 21.13
N HIS A 7 -2.11 10.71 21.98
CA HIS A 7 -1.05 9.82 21.52
C HIS A 7 -1.64 8.49 21.02
N CYS A 8 -1.34 8.14 19.77
CA CYS A 8 -1.82 6.92 19.13
C CYS A 8 -0.92 6.52 17.96
N HIS A 9 -1.11 5.29 17.46
CA HIS A 9 -0.42 4.82 16.26
C HIS A 9 -0.77 5.67 15.04
N ALA A 10 0.16 5.78 14.09
CA ALA A 10 -0.04 6.57 12.87
C ALA A 10 -1.35 6.18 12.15
N ARG A 11 -1.66 4.88 12.05
CA ARG A 11 -2.89 4.36 11.42
C ARG A 11 -4.19 4.84 12.04
N ASP A 12 -4.16 5.30 13.29
CA ASP A 12 -5.34 5.69 14.05
C ASP A 12 -5.53 7.20 14.13
N ARG A 13 -4.53 7.99 13.74
CA ARG A 13 -4.57 9.47 13.84
C ARG A 13 -5.73 10.09 13.08
N LEU A 14 -6.01 9.63 11.85
CA LEU A 14 -7.16 10.13 11.08
C LEU A 14 -8.47 10.05 11.88
N ARG A 15 -8.69 8.93 12.61
CA ARG A 15 -9.92 8.69 13.37
C ARG A 15 -9.89 9.36 14.75
N LEU A 16 -8.76 9.25 15.45
CA LEU A 16 -8.65 9.65 16.85
C LEU A 16 -8.31 11.13 17.03
N TRP A 17 -7.72 11.79 16.03
CA TRP A 17 -7.50 13.22 16.08
C TRP A 17 -8.72 13.92 15.51
N ARG A 18 -9.32 14.83 16.29
CA ARG A 18 -10.63 15.40 15.98
C ARG A 18 -10.53 16.91 15.76
N PRO A 19 -11.16 17.47 14.71
CA PRO A 19 -11.36 18.91 14.60
C PRO A 19 -12.14 19.46 15.79
N ILE A 20 -11.89 20.71 16.20
CA ILE A 20 -12.64 21.34 17.29
C ILE A 20 -14.13 21.54 16.91
N GLN A 21 -14.41 21.83 15.65
CA GLN A 21 -15.76 21.97 15.09
C GLN A 21 -16.53 20.66 15.14
N SER A 22 -15.84 19.53 15.00
CA SER A 22 -16.46 18.22 15.15
C SER A 22 -16.89 17.96 16.58
N GLN A 23 -16.32 18.63 17.60
CA GLN A 23 -16.86 18.61 18.96
C GLN A 23 -18.09 19.52 19.10
N SER A 24 -18.09 20.69 18.46
CA SER A 24 -19.25 21.59 18.43
C SER A 24 -20.47 20.98 17.71
N GLN A 25 -20.23 20.15 16.69
CA GLN A 25 -21.28 19.33 16.06
C GLN A 25 -21.80 18.21 16.98
N ARG A 26 -21.07 17.91 18.08
CA ARG A 26 -21.53 17.01 19.14
C ARG A 26 -22.28 17.71 20.27
N ASP A 27 -22.52 19.01 20.18
CA ASP A 27 -23.26 19.76 21.19
C ASP A 27 -24.79 19.54 21.01
N PRO A 28 -25.49 18.86 21.95
CA PRO A 28 -26.90 18.48 21.79
C PRO A 28 -27.84 19.68 21.59
N GLU A 29 -27.48 20.84 22.12
CA GLU A 29 -28.29 22.06 22.05
C GLU A 29 -28.28 22.72 20.66
N LYS A 30 -27.35 22.36 19.77
CA LYS A 30 -27.12 23.07 18.49
C LYS A 30 -27.50 22.28 17.23
N ASN A 31 -27.98 21.04 17.34
CA ASN A 31 -28.27 20.20 16.17
C ASN A 31 -29.51 19.30 16.34
N LEU A 32 -30.64 19.68 15.74
CA LEU A 32 -31.92 18.93 15.74
C LEU A 32 -31.84 17.50 15.16
N VAL A 33 -30.81 17.20 14.35
CA VAL A 33 -30.58 15.86 13.76
C VAL A 33 -30.09 14.84 14.80
N ARG A 34 -29.60 15.31 15.97
CA ARG A 34 -28.98 14.45 16.99
C ARG A 34 -29.94 13.67 17.87
N THR A 35 -31.24 13.94 17.84
CA THR A 35 -32.21 13.12 18.57
C THR A 35 -32.28 11.68 18.04
N LEU A 36 -31.65 11.39 16.89
CA LEU A 36 -31.71 10.10 16.18
C LEU A 36 -30.37 9.37 16.01
N VAL A 37 -29.21 10.00 16.28
CA VAL A 37 -27.88 9.43 16.00
C VAL A 37 -27.00 9.53 17.23
N SER A 38 -26.64 8.38 17.81
CA SER A 38 -25.80 8.30 19.01
C SER A 38 -24.32 8.56 18.70
N ASP A 39 -23.51 8.81 19.73
CA ASP A 39 -22.05 8.89 19.57
C ASP A 39 -21.45 7.56 19.09
N GLU A 40 -22.06 6.43 19.43
CA GLU A 40 -21.67 5.10 18.92
C GLU A 40 -21.90 4.98 17.42
N ASP A 41 -23.01 5.52 16.90
CA ASP A 41 -23.30 5.55 15.47
C ASP A 41 -22.26 6.38 14.71
N LEU A 42 -21.88 7.55 15.24
CA LEU A 42 -20.84 8.39 14.66
C LEU A 42 -19.48 7.69 14.65
N ASP A 43 -19.10 7.02 15.74
CA ASP A 43 -17.85 6.29 15.80
C ASP A 43 -17.86 5.06 14.87
N ARG A 44 -19.03 4.44 14.65
CA ARG A 44 -19.21 3.38 13.65
C ARG A 44 -19.11 3.90 12.22
N ILE A 45 -19.69 5.06 11.91
CA ILE A 45 -19.55 5.72 10.60
C ILE A 45 -18.06 5.99 10.31
N LEU A 46 -17.34 6.58 11.28
CA LEU A 46 -15.91 6.82 11.18
C LEU A 46 -15.11 5.53 10.94
N ALA A 47 -15.46 4.45 11.64
CA ALA A 47 -14.82 3.15 11.47
C ALA A 47 -15.05 2.56 10.07
N VAL A 48 -16.28 2.63 9.54
CA VAL A 48 -16.64 2.15 8.21
C VAL A 48 -15.95 2.97 7.11
N MET A 49 -15.98 4.30 7.21
CA MET A 49 -15.27 5.18 6.27
C MET A 49 -13.75 4.91 6.30
N SER A 50 -13.19 4.72 7.50
CA SER A 50 -11.77 4.38 7.66
C SER A 50 -11.40 3.03 7.06
N ALA A 51 -12.33 2.06 7.02
CA ALA A 51 -12.10 0.74 6.43
C ALA A 51 -11.92 0.78 4.90
N GLY A 52 -12.33 1.88 4.24
CA GLY A 52 -12.07 2.11 2.82
C GLY A 52 -10.57 2.26 2.48
N TRP A 53 -9.71 2.49 3.47
CA TRP A 53 -8.26 2.59 3.28
C TRP A 53 -7.50 1.39 3.86
N ALA A 54 -6.59 0.84 3.06
CA ALA A 54 -5.65 -0.17 3.52
C ALA A 54 -4.84 0.33 4.73
N PRO A 55 -4.40 -0.56 5.65
CA PRO A 55 -3.66 -0.16 6.85
C PRO A 55 -2.43 0.72 6.55
N SER A 56 -1.65 0.39 5.50
CA SER A 56 -0.49 1.18 5.08
C SER A 56 -0.86 2.58 4.60
N THR A 57 -2.02 2.74 3.96
CA THR A 57 -2.53 4.05 3.53
C THR A 57 -2.91 4.88 4.74
N ARG A 58 -3.57 4.28 5.75
CA ARG A 58 -3.88 4.96 7.01
C ARG A 58 -2.62 5.39 7.76
N GLU A 59 -1.57 4.59 7.78
CA GLU A 59 -0.27 4.97 8.38
C GLU A 59 0.40 6.12 7.63
N CYS A 60 0.40 6.06 6.29
CA CYS A 60 0.93 7.13 5.44
C CYS A 60 0.17 8.44 5.68
N TYR A 61 -1.16 8.38 5.69
CA TYR A 61 -1.99 9.55 5.93
C TYR A 61 -1.84 10.07 7.36
N GLY A 62 -1.88 9.22 8.37
CA GLY A 62 -1.66 9.67 9.75
C GLY A 62 -0.26 10.27 9.97
N SER A 63 0.74 9.87 9.18
CA SER A 63 2.05 10.54 9.19
C SER A 63 1.97 11.93 8.56
N GLY A 64 1.30 12.07 7.41
CA GLY A 64 1.07 13.38 6.78
C GLY A 64 0.25 14.33 7.63
N LEU A 65 -0.78 13.83 8.31
CA LEU A 65 -1.61 14.60 9.23
C LEU A 65 -0.80 15.10 10.45
N LEU A 66 0.13 14.30 10.96
CA LEU A 66 1.08 14.76 11.98
C LEU A 66 1.91 15.94 11.47
N VAL A 67 2.49 15.83 10.26
CA VAL A 67 3.31 16.91 9.70
C VAL A 67 2.50 18.19 9.50
N TYR A 68 1.24 18.09 9.06
CA TYR A 68 0.32 19.23 8.97
C TYR A 68 0.12 19.92 10.32
N HIS A 69 -0.20 19.15 11.37
CA HIS A 69 -0.42 19.72 12.69
C HIS A 69 0.86 20.31 13.32
N VAL A 70 2.02 19.69 13.10
CA VAL A 70 3.32 20.26 13.52
C VAL A 70 3.58 21.58 12.80
N PHE A 71 3.27 21.66 11.51
CA PHE A 71 3.32 22.93 10.77
C PHE A 71 2.39 23.98 11.38
N CYS A 72 1.13 23.62 11.69
CA CYS A 72 0.18 24.53 12.32
C CYS A 72 0.64 25.01 13.70
N ASP A 73 1.17 24.09 14.53
CA ASP A 73 1.72 24.43 15.85
C ASP A 73 2.92 25.39 15.71
N ASN A 74 3.81 25.17 14.75
CA ASN A 74 4.97 26.04 14.49
C ASN A 74 4.62 27.42 13.89
N ARG A 75 3.40 27.59 13.40
CA ARG A 75 2.89 28.84 12.80
C ARG A 75 1.83 29.51 13.67
N ASP A 76 1.65 29.01 14.90
CA ASP A 76 0.65 29.48 15.85
C ASP A 76 -0.77 29.54 15.25
N VAL A 77 -1.10 28.62 14.34
CA VAL A 77 -2.45 28.51 13.78
C VAL A 77 -3.37 27.95 14.87
N GLU A 78 -4.40 28.71 15.24
CA GLU A 78 -5.36 28.31 16.26
C GLU A 78 -6.11 27.04 15.87
N GLU A 79 -6.51 26.20 16.84
CA GLU A 79 -7.17 24.91 16.53
C GLU A 79 -8.48 25.09 15.72
N GLN A 80 -9.15 26.24 15.86
CA GLN A 80 -10.36 26.58 15.09
C GLN A 80 -10.07 26.87 13.61
N ASP A 81 -8.88 27.33 13.25
CA ASP A 81 -8.52 27.69 11.87
C ASP A 81 -7.89 26.52 11.10
N ARG A 82 -7.67 25.38 11.76
CA ARG A 82 -7.04 24.20 11.14
C ARG A 82 -8.01 23.34 10.35
N CYS A 83 -9.31 23.51 10.59
CA CYS A 83 -10.38 22.73 9.96
C CYS A 83 -11.72 23.50 10.07
N PRO A 84 -12.47 23.72 8.98
CA PRO A 84 -12.08 23.53 7.59
C PRO A 84 -10.83 24.37 7.26
N ALA A 85 -9.81 23.72 6.70
CA ALA A 85 -8.60 24.40 6.26
C ALA A 85 -8.92 25.23 5.01
N ASP A 86 -8.51 26.50 5.00
CA ASP A 86 -8.63 27.34 3.82
C ASP A 86 -7.50 27.07 2.80
N MET A 87 -7.64 27.69 1.63
CA MET A 87 -6.65 27.51 0.56
C MET A 87 -5.28 28.07 0.91
N VAL A 88 -5.22 29.19 1.62
CA VAL A 88 -3.95 29.85 1.97
C VAL A 88 -3.16 29.01 2.96
N LEU A 89 -3.83 28.37 3.92
CA LEU A 89 -3.24 27.48 4.91
C LEU A 89 -2.66 26.23 4.24
N ILE A 90 -3.39 25.60 3.32
CA ILE A 90 -2.90 24.43 2.57
C ILE A 90 -1.71 24.79 1.69
N LEU A 91 -1.77 25.92 0.96
CA LEU A 91 -0.64 26.39 0.16
C LEU A 91 0.59 26.72 1.01
N SER A 92 0.38 27.35 2.17
CA SER A 92 1.46 27.65 3.13
C SER A 92 2.09 26.39 3.69
N PHE A 93 1.28 25.37 3.97
CA PHE A 93 1.74 24.05 4.41
C PHE A 93 2.61 23.37 3.34
N ILE A 94 2.15 23.34 2.08
CA ILE A 94 2.91 22.76 0.97
C ILE A 94 4.23 23.51 0.77
N SER A 95 4.19 24.86 0.82
CA SER A 95 5.36 25.72 0.69
C SER A 95 6.40 25.41 1.77
N ALA A 96 5.98 25.32 3.04
CA ALA A 96 6.88 25.00 4.16
C ALA A 96 7.53 23.62 4.06
N CYS A 97 6.87 22.66 3.39
CA CYS A 97 7.38 21.31 3.20
C CYS A 97 8.16 21.13 1.88
N THR A 98 8.16 22.14 1.01
CA THR A 98 8.84 22.08 -0.30
C THR A 98 10.35 22.01 -0.10
N GLY A 99 11.01 21.16 -0.87
CA GLY A 99 12.45 20.90 -0.76
C GLY A 99 12.84 19.91 0.35
N LEU A 100 11.97 19.68 1.35
CA LEU A 100 12.19 18.71 2.42
C LEU A 100 11.71 17.31 2.05
N TYR A 101 10.65 17.23 1.24
CA TYR A 101 10.02 15.97 0.85
C TYR A 101 9.87 15.86 -0.67
N SER A 102 9.77 14.62 -1.16
CA SER A 102 9.45 14.38 -2.56
C SER A 102 8.04 14.88 -2.89
N GLY A 103 7.80 15.26 -4.15
CA GLY A 103 6.46 15.69 -4.60
C GLY A 103 5.36 14.67 -4.28
N GLY A 104 5.64 13.37 -4.47
CA GLY A 104 4.68 12.31 -4.14
C GLY A 104 4.38 12.22 -2.64
N THR A 105 5.36 12.49 -1.78
CA THR A 105 5.15 12.57 -0.33
C THR A 105 4.25 13.74 0.05
N LEU A 106 4.49 14.92 -0.53
CA LEU A 106 3.67 16.12 -0.27
C LEU A 106 2.22 15.93 -0.74
N THR A 107 2.03 15.32 -1.91
CA THR A 107 0.70 14.94 -2.40
C THR A 107 -0.02 14.03 -1.39
N ASN A 108 0.66 13.02 -0.85
CA ASN A 108 0.08 12.16 0.18
C ASN A 108 -0.25 12.91 1.48
N TYR A 109 0.55 13.90 1.87
CA TYR A 109 0.28 14.70 3.05
C TYR A 109 -0.97 15.56 2.87
N VAL A 110 -1.14 16.23 1.72
CA VAL A 110 -2.36 16.98 1.44
C VAL A 110 -3.59 16.06 1.39
N TYR A 111 -3.46 14.88 0.78
CA TYR A 111 -4.54 13.89 0.79
C TYR A 111 -4.86 13.36 2.17
N ALA A 112 -3.88 13.31 3.09
CA ALA A 112 -4.14 13.00 4.48
C ALA A 112 -5.03 14.06 5.15
N VAL A 113 -4.71 15.34 4.94
CA VAL A 113 -5.51 16.46 5.48
C VAL A 113 -6.92 16.42 4.89
N ARG A 114 -7.05 16.20 3.57
CA ARG A 114 -8.36 16.01 2.93
C ARG A 114 -9.13 14.82 3.50
N ALA A 115 -8.48 13.68 3.65
CA ALA A 115 -9.09 12.46 4.19
C ALA A 115 -9.58 12.70 5.62
N TRP A 116 -8.81 13.43 6.43
CA TRP A 116 -9.21 13.84 7.78
C TRP A 116 -10.45 14.72 7.78
N HIS A 117 -10.53 15.73 6.90
CA HIS A 117 -11.73 16.57 6.74
C HIS A 117 -12.96 15.73 6.37
N VAL A 118 -12.83 14.92 5.30
CA VAL A 118 -13.92 14.06 4.81
C VAL A 118 -14.38 13.08 5.89
N LEU A 119 -13.44 12.47 6.59
CA LEU A 119 -13.74 11.49 7.64
C LEU A 119 -14.53 12.14 8.78
N HIS A 120 -14.17 13.36 9.21
CA HIS A 120 -14.89 14.09 10.27
C HIS A 120 -16.03 14.96 9.75
N LEU A 121 -16.50 14.72 8.52
CA LEU A 121 -17.63 15.41 7.90
C LEU A 121 -17.46 16.94 7.86
N GLN A 122 -16.22 17.40 7.70
CA GLN A 122 -15.89 18.81 7.55
C GLN A 122 -15.76 19.18 6.06
N GLU A 123 -16.08 20.42 5.74
CA GLU A 123 -15.99 20.93 4.37
C GLU A 123 -14.54 20.88 3.85
N TRP A 124 -14.39 20.52 2.58
CA TRP A 124 -13.12 20.59 1.86
C TRP A 124 -13.29 21.43 0.60
N SER A 125 -13.17 22.74 0.75
CA SER A 125 -13.40 23.75 -0.31
C SER A 125 -12.13 24.16 -1.07
N ILE A 126 -11.11 23.29 -1.08
CA ILE A 126 -9.81 23.54 -1.71
C ILE A 126 -9.90 23.44 -3.23
N GLY A 127 -9.59 24.56 -3.91
CA GLY A 127 -9.56 24.64 -5.37
C GLY A 127 -8.53 23.70 -6.00
N LYS A 128 -9.01 22.71 -6.76
CA LYS A 128 -8.16 21.67 -7.37
C LYS A 128 -7.07 22.24 -8.27
N ALA A 129 -7.39 23.24 -9.11
CA ALA A 129 -6.45 23.82 -10.06
C ALA A 129 -5.26 24.49 -9.36
N GLN A 130 -5.51 25.29 -8.33
CA GLN A 130 -4.46 25.96 -7.58
C GLN A 130 -3.64 24.96 -6.75
N LEU A 131 -4.28 23.92 -6.21
CA LEU A 131 -3.58 22.85 -5.49
C LEU A 131 -2.66 22.06 -6.43
N ASP A 132 -3.16 21.67 -7.60
CA ASP A 132 -2.38 20.93 -8.61
C ASP A 132 -1.17 21.76 -9.08
N ALA A 133 -1.37 23.06 -9.31
CA ALA A 133 -0.28 23.97 -9.67
C ALA A 133 0.79 24.07 -8.57
N MET A 134 0.37 24.17 -7.30
CA MET A 134 1.29 24.23 -6.16
C MET A 134 2.09 22.93 -5.99
N LEU A 135 1.42 21.78 -6.08
CA LEU A 135 2.07 20.47 -5.98
C LEU A 135 3.06 20.24 -7.14
N ALA A 136 2.73 20.70 -8.35
CA ALA A 136 3.63 20.66 -9.50
C ALA A 136 4.87 21.54 -9.29
N GLY A 137 4.69 22.76 -8.75
CA GLY A 137 5.78 23.65 -8.35
C GLY A 137 6.68 22.99 -7.29
N ALA A 138 6.09 22.45 -6.23
CA ALA A 138 6.83 21.76 -5.17
C ALA A 138 7.61 20.54 -5.69
N ALA A 139 7.03 19.76 -6.63
CA ALA A 139 7.70 18.62 -7.25
C ALA A 139 8.87 19.01 -8.17
N THR A 140 8.81 20.23 -8.73
CA THR A 140 9.88 20.82 -9.54
C THR A 140 11.03 21.32 -8.66
N LEU A 141 10.71 21.92 -7.52
CA LEU A 141 11.68 22.42 -6.54
C LEU A 141 12.27 21.32 -5.62
N ALA A 142 11.69 20.12 -5.61
CA ALA A 142 12.23 19.00 -4.85
C ALA A 142 13.66 18.67 -5.30
N PRO A 143 14.61 18.48 -4.36
CA PRO A 143 16.01 18.31 -4.71
C PRO A 143 16.21 17.05 -5.56
N PRO A 144 17.16 17.02 -6.50
CA PRO A 144 17.43 15.83 -7.31
C PRO A 144 17.69 14.57 -6.46
N THR A 145 18.27 14.75 -5.27
CA THR A 145 18.51 13.69 -4.28
C THR A 145 17.22 13.04 -3.76
N SER A 146 16.06 13.71 -3.87
CA SER A 146 14.77 13.12 -3.51
C SER A 146 14.23 12.13 -4.54
N LYS A 147 14.85 12.05 -5.73
CA LYS A 147 14.43 11.17 -6.83
C LYS A 147 15.47 10.07 -7.00
N ARG A 148 15.06 8.81 -6.88
CA ARG A 148 15.92 7.68 -7.22
C ARG A 148 16.14 7.64 -8.73
N GLN A 149 17.37 7.37 -9.16
CA GLN A 149 17.66 7.11 -10.57
C GLN A 149 16.76 5.98 -11.10
N LYS A 150 16.29 6.13 -12.35
CA LYS A 150 15.54 5.07 -13.02
C LYS A 150 16.42 3.83 -13.11
N ARG A 151 15.88 2.69 -12.67
CA ARG A 151 16.56 1.40 -12.76
C ARG A 151 16.26 0.78 -14.12
N ASN A 152 17.23 0.07 -14.68
CA ASN A 152 16.98 -0.77 -15.86
C ASN A 152 15.95 -1.84 -15.51
N PRO A 153 15.11 -2.25 -16.48
CA PRO A 153 14.21 -3.37 -16.29
C PRO A 153 15.01 -4.66 -16.02
N VAL A 154 14.39 -5.59 -15.30
CA VAL A 154 14.90 -6.96 -15.22
C VAL A 154 14.65 -7.61 -16.57
N THR A 155 15.68 -8.23 -17.15
CA THR A 155 15.58 -8.91 -18.46
C THR A 155 15.79 -10.41 -18.31
N VAL A 156 15.48 -11.16 -19.37
CA VAL A 156 15.71 -12.61 -19.42
C VAL A 156 17.20 -12.93 -19.24
N GLU A 157 18.10 -12.12 -19.81
CA GLU A 157 19.55 -12.30 -19.69
C GLU A 157 20.00 -12.19 -18.23
N PHE A 158 19.41 -11.30 -17.44
CA PHE A 158 19.69 -11.22 -16.00
C PHE A 158 19.23 -12.47 -15.26
N ILE A 159 18.06 -13.03 -15.61
CA ILE A 159 17.58 -14.27 -15.01
C ILE A 159 18.54 -15.43 -15.33
N VAL A 160 19.02 -15.52 -16.57
CA VAL A 160 19.99 -16.54 -16.98
C VAL A 160 21.33 -16.37 -16.26
N GLN A 161 21.82 -15.14 -16.10
CA GLN A 161 23.03 -14.86 -15.32
C GLN A 161 22.87 -15.27 -13.85
N ILE A 162 21.72 -14.94 -13.22
CA ILE A 162 21.41 -15.36 -11.85
C ILE A 162 21.40 -16.88 -11.76
N ARG A 163 20.70 -17.57 -12.68
CA ARG A 163 20.66 -19.04 -12.71
C ARG A 163 22.05 -19.67 -12.72
N ASN A 164 22.98 -19.12 -13.49
CA ASN A 164 24.33 -19.65 -13.60
C ASN A 164 25.16 -19.50 -12.31
N MET A 165 24.70 -18.67 -11.37
CA MET A 165 25.30 -18.52 -10.05
C MET A 165 24.62 -19.37 -8.96
N LEU A 166 23.44 -19.93 -9.24
CA LEU A 166 22.65 -20.74 -8.30
C LEU A 166 22.99 -22.23 -8.43
N ASN A 167 23.04 -22.93 -7.30
CA ASN A 167 23.09 -24.38 -7.29
C ASN A 167 21.66 -24.94 -7.30
N LEU A 168 21.15 -25.39 -8.45
CA LEU A 168 19.76 -25.86 -8.55
C LEU A 168 19.49 -27.21 -7.86
N ASP A 169 20.51 -27.86 -7.28
CA ASP A 169 20.34 -29.00 -6.38
C ASP A 169 20.26 -28.60 -4.90
N ASP A 170 20.55 -27.33 -4.56
CA ASP A 170 20.32 -26.77 -3.24
C ASP A 170 18.82 -26.43 -3.02
N PRO A 171 18.23 -26.78 -1.87
CA PRO A 171 16.86 -26.47 -1.53
C PRO A 171 16.47 -24.98 -1.66
N LEU A 172 17.28 -24.06 -1.15
CA LEU A 172 16.97 -22.64 -1.17
C LEU A 172 17.11 -22.07 -2.57
N ASP A 173 18.22 -22.35 -3.25
CA ASP A 173 18.51 -21.83 -4.58
C ASP A 173 17.46 -22.27 -5.61
N SER A 174 17.05 -23.55 -5.55
CA SER A 174 15.99 -24.07 -6.43
C SER A 174 14.64 -23.37 -6.21
N ALA A 175 14.27 -23.09 -4.95
CA ALA A 175 13.05 -22.36 -4.61
C ALA A 175 13.11 -20.88 -5.04
N VAL A 176 14.25 -20.23 -4.83
CA VAL A 176 14.50 -18.85 -5.26
C VAL A 176 14.39 -18.73 -6.79
N PHE A 177 15.01 -19.66 -7.52
CA PHE A 177 14.96 -19.65 -8.99
C PHE A 177 13.54 -19.85 -9.52
N ALA A 178 12.79 -20.82 -8.96
CA ALA A 178 11.39 -21.04 -9.32
C ALA A 178 10.49 -19.83 -9.01
N CYS A 179 10.72 -19.17 -7.86
CA CYS A 179 10.00 -17.95 -7.50
C CYS A 179 10.29 -16.80 -8.46
N LEU A 180 11.57 -16.62 -8.82
CA LEU A 180 12.02 -15.57 -9.73
C LEU A 180 11.36 -15.71 -11.10
N THR A 181 11.48 -16.89 -11.73
CA THR A 181 10.94 -17.13 -13.07
C THR A 181 9.42 -17.07 -13.08
N THR A 182 8.75 -17.66 -12.08
CA THR A 182 7.29 -17.59 -11.95
C THR A 182 6.82 -16.15 -11.86
N THR A 183 7.36 -15.37 -10.91
CA THR A 183 6.95 -13.97 -10.70
C THR A 183 7.18 -13.12 -11.95
N PHE A 184 8.31 -13.34 -12.63
CA PHE A 184 8.66 -12.60 -13.84
C PHE A 184 7.69 -12.89 -14.98
N PHE A 185 7.44 -14.16 -15.31
CA PHE A 185 6.62 -14.54 -16.45
C PHE A 185 5.11 -14.41 -16.21
N THR A 186 4.65 -14.42 -14.96
CA THR A 186 3.26 -14.05 -14.64
C THR A 186 3.05 -12.54 -14.54
N ILE A 187 4.10 -11.73 -14.62
CA ILE A 187 4.06 -10.26 -14.42
C ILE A 187 3.44 -9.92 -13.05
N ALA A 188 3.68 -10.77 -12.05
CA ALA A 188 3.14 -10.59 -10.72
C ALA A 188 4.05 -9.70 -9.86
N ARG A 189 3.51 -9.17 -8.78
CA ARG A 189 4.34 -8.55 -7.74
C ARG A 189 4.97 -9.65 -6.91
N LEU A 190 6.23 -9.45 -6.52
CA LEU A 190 6.93 -10.43 -5.67
C LEU A 190 6.16 -10.74 -4.37
N GLY A 191 5.50 -9.75 -3.78
CA GLY A 191 4.68 -9.93 -2.57
C GLY A 191 3.38 -10.70 -2.76
N GLU A 192 3.00 -11.05 -4.00
CA GLU A 192 1.86 -11.94 -4.29
C GLU A 192 2.28 -13.42 -4.17
N PHE A 193 3.57 -13.71 -4.38
CA PHE A 193 4.15 -15.06 -4.28
C PHE A 193 5.00 -15.29 -3.02
N THR A 194 5.32 -14.24 -2.27
CA THR A 194 6.20 -14.30 -1.09
C THR A 194 5.59 -13.57 0.10
N VAL A 195 6.11 -13.85 1.30
CA VAL A 195 5.78 -13.11 2.52
C VAL A 195 6.87 -12.10 2.86
N PRO A 196 6.52 -10.90 3.37
CA PRO A 196 7.51 -9.89 3.74
C PRO A 196 8.36 -10.31 4.94
N THR A 197 7.81 -11.10 5.87
CA THR A 197 8.50 -11.67 7.03
C THR A 197 7.88 -13.01 7.40
N LEU A 198 8.67 -13.91 8.00
CA LEU A 198 8.19 -15.21 8.50
C LEU A 198 7.02 -15.06 9.50
N THR A 199 7.05 -14.01 10.32
CA THR A 199 6.02 -13.72 11.34
C THR A 199 4.72 -13.13 10.78
N LYS A 200 4.69 -12.71 9.51
CA LYS A 200 3.47 -12.19 8.83
C LYS A 200 2.83 -13.23 7.93
N PHE A 201 3.26 -14.49 8.05
CA PHE A 201 2.65 -15.58 7.35
C PHE A 201 1.23 -15.83 7.87
N THR A 202 0.28 -15.80 6.95
CA THR A 202 -1.09 -16.25 7.17
C THR A 202 -1.53 -17.04 5.94
N LEU A 203 -2.06 -18.25 6.12
CA LEU A 203 -2.51 -19.13 5.03
C LEU A 203 -3.49 -18.42 4.08
N ALA A 204 -4.29 -17.47 4.59
CA ALA A 204 -5.27 -16.73 3.80
C ALA A 204 -4.68 -15.75 2.78
N ASN A 205 -3.39 -15.38 2.89
CA ASN A 205 -2.78 -14.32 2.06
C ASN A 205 -1.62 -14.83 1.20
N VAL A 206 -1.31 -16.12 1.24
CA VAL A 206 -0.13 -16.68 0.58
C VAL A 206 -0.55 -17.81 -0.33
N ILE A 207 -0.04 -17.80 -1.56
CA ILE A 207 -0.27 -18.88 -2.49
C ILE A 207 0.35 -20.19 -1.98
N GLN A 208 -0.44 -21.25 -2.00
CA GLN A 208 -0.05 -22.59 -1.58
C GLN A 208 0.18 -23.47 -2.80
N ARG A 209 0.89 -24.59 -2.62
CA ARG A 209 1.13 -25.53 -3.72
C ARG A 209 -0.18 -26.03 -4.38
N ARG A 210 -1.23 -26.28 -3.58
CA ARG A 210 -2.54 -26.74 -4.09
C ARG A 210 -3.26 -25.73 -4.99
N HIS A 211 -2.82 -24.46 -5.03
CA HIS A 211 -3.42 -23.41 -5.86
C HIS A 211 -2.84 -23.39 -7.28
N ILE A 212 -1.94 -24.32 -7.61
CA ILE A 212 -1.41 -24.49 -8.96
C ILE A 212 -2.22 -25.54 -9.70
N ARG A 213 -2.52 -25.23 -10.96
CA ARG A 213 -3.16 -26.17 -11.88
C ARG A 213 -2.64 -25.95 -13.29
N THR A 214 -2.87 -26.96 -14.12
CA THR A 214 -2.61 -26.90 -15.54
C THR A 214 -3.93 -26.68 -16.26
N GLU A 215 -3.97 -25.72 -17.17
CA GLU A 215 -5.11 -25.46 -18.05
C GLU A 215 -4.65 -25.35 -19.49
N ASN A 216 -5.59 -25.37 -20.43
CA ASN A 216 -5.32 -25.01 -21.82
C ASN A 216 -5.83 -23.59 -22.06
N ASP A 217 -5.02 -22.77 -22.72
CA ASP A 217 -5.46 -21.46 -23.18
C ASP A 217 -6.53 -21.58 -24.28
N ARG A 218 -7.02 -20.44 -24.76
CA ARG A 218 -8.01 -20.35 -25.85
C ARG A 218 -7.55 -20.97 -27.19
N HIS A 219 -6.26 -21.28 -27.33
CA HIS A 219 -5.66 -21.90 -28.50
C HIS A 219 -5.31 -23.38 -28.27
N GLY A 220 -5.66 -23.94 -27.10
CA GLY A 220 -5.35 -25.33 -26.75
C GLY A 220 -3.91 -25.53 -26.28
N LEU A 221 -3.19 -24.46 -25.96
CA LEU A 221 -1.82 -24.53 -25.47
C LEU A 221 -1.81 -24.65 -23.94
N GLU A 222 -1.00 -25.57 -23.43
CA GLU A 222 -0.87 -25.82 -22.00
C GLU A 222 -0.24 -24.61 -21.28
N VAL A 223 -0.89 -24.16 -20.20
CA VAL A 223 -0.41 -23.10 -19.31
C VAL A 223 -0.45 -23.56 -17.85
N THR A 224 0.47 -23.03 -17.05
CA THR A 224 0.45 -23.22 -15.59
C THR A 224 -0.22 -22.01 -14.95
N VAL A 225 -1.32 -22.26 -14.23
CA VAL A 225 -2.14 -21.24 -13.58
C VAL A 225 -1.91 -21.24 -12.07
N PHE A 226 -1.82 -20.05 -11.51
CA PHE A 226 -1.61 -19.76 -10.10
C PHE A 226 -2.81 -18.95 -9.58
N ALA A 227 -3.65 -19.58 -8.76
CA ALA A 227 -4.74 -18.89 -8.08
C ALA A 227 -4.19 -18.09 -6.90
N LEU A 228 -3.89 -16.81 -7.11
CA LEU A 228 -3.43 -15.93 -6.04
C LEU A 228 -4.60 -15.63 -5.11
N PRO A 229 -4.46 -15.79 -3.79
CA PRO A 229 -5.57 -15.56 -2.85
C PRO A 229 -5.95 -14.09 -2.72
N LYS A 230 -5.02 -13.18 -3.02
CA LYS A 230 -5.21 -11.74 -2.93
C LYS A 230 -4.20 -11.00 -3.80
N THR A 231 -4.66 -9.96 -4.48
CA THR A 231 -3.79 -9.01 -5.19
C THR A 231 -4.02 -7.60 -4.65
N LYS A 232 -3.24 -6.62 -5.13
CA LYS A 232 -3.49 -5.22 -4.79
C LYS A 232 -4.87 -4.73 -5.24
N ALA A 233 -5.39 -5.29 -6.34
CA ALA A 233 -6.65 -4.87 -6.96
C ALA A 233 -7.84 -5.74 -6.53
N SER A 234 -7.61 -7.00 -6.16
CA SER A 234 -8.65 -7.95 -5.80
C SER A 234 -8.44 -8.52 -4.39
N ALA A 235 -9.43 -8.30 -3.52
CA ALA A 235 -9.44 -8.89 -2.18
C ALA A 235 -9.76 -10.40 -2.19
N THR A 236 -10.38 -10.89 -3.27
CA THR A 236 -10.76 -12.30 -3.47
C THR A 236 -9.78 -13.06 -4.36
N GLY A 237 -8.67 -12.42 -4.74
CA GLY A 237 -7.67 -13.05 -5.59
C GLY A 237 -7.92 -12.89 -7.09
N GLU A 238 -6.92 -13.29 -7.86
CA GLU A 238 -6.89 -13.30 -9.33
C GLU A 238 -6.03 -14.49 -9.78
N ASP A 239 -6.36 -15.05 -10.94
CA ASP A 239 -5.49 -16.03 -11.60
C ASP A 239 -4.40 -15.32 -12.38
N VAL A 240 -3.17 -15.79 -12.24
CA VAL A 240 -2.05 -15.44 -13.11
C VAL A 240 -1.46 -16.71 -13.70
N TYR A 241 -0.84 -16.62 -14.87
CA TYR A 241 -0.34 -17.80 -15.57
C TYR A 241 0.89 -17.48 -16.40
N TRP A 242 1.68 -18.51 -16.65
CA TRP A 242 2.75 -18.50 -17.66
C TRP A 242 2.65 -19.77 -18.52
N ALA A 243 3.28 -19.72 -19.69
CA ALA A 243 3.45 -20.88 -20.57
C ALA A 243 4.88 -21.41 -20.50
N LYS A 244 5.11 -22.63 -20.98
CA LYS A 244 6.45 -23.24 -21.04
C LYS A 244 7.35 -22.49 -22.03
N HIS A 245 8.59 -22.26 -21.65
CA HIS A 245 9.62 -21.65 -22.50
C HIS A 245 10.70 -22.67 -22.88
N GLN A 246 11.60 -22.31 -23.80
CA GLN A 246 12.67 -23.20 -24.29
C GLN A 246 14.07 -22.86 -23.76
N GLY A 247 14.23 -21.73 -23.05
CA GLY A 247 15.51 -21.24 -22.55
C GLY A 247 15.85 -21.72 -21.14
N LEU A 248 17.01 -21.26 -20.64
CA LEU A 248 17.48 -21.60 -19.29
C LEU A 248 16.60 -20.95 -18.20
N GLU A 249 15.91 -19.87 -18.54
CA GLU A 249 14.94 -19.16 -17.73
C GLU A 249 13.57 -19.84 -17.64
N ASP A 250 13.37 -21.00 -18.29
CA ASP A 250 12.07 -21.65 -18.39
C ASP A 250 11.39 -21.82 -17.02
N PRO A 251 10.24 -21.16 -16.77
CA PRO A 251 9.55 -21.26 -15.49
C PRO A 251 8.99 -22.66 -15.24
N SER A 252 8.71 -23.43 -16.31
CA SER A 252 8.25 -24.81 -16.18
C SER A 252 9.33 -25.70 -15.60
N PHE A 253 10.52 -25.70 -16.19
CA PHE A 253 11.69 -26.38 -15.64
C PHE A 253 11.99 -25.96 -14.20
N ALA A 254 12.01 -24.65 -13.93
CA ALA A 254 12.35 -24.13 -12.60
C ALA A 254 11.37 -24.62 -11.53
N LEU A 255 10.06 -24.54 -11.80
CA LEU A 255 9.02 -25.00 -10.88
C LEU A 255 9.06 -26.51 -10.64
N GLN A 256 9.26 -27.30 -11.70
CA GLN A 256 9.39 -28.76 -11.59
C GLN A 256 10.62 -29.15 -10.77
N ASN A 257 11.76 -28.48 -10.99
CA ASN A 257 12.97 -28.74 -10.21
C ASN A 257 12.78 -28.41 -8.73
N HIS A 258 12.13 -27.28 -8.41
CA HIS A 258 11.75 -26.95 -7.04
C HIS A 258 10.90 -28.04 -6.39
N PHE A 259 9.89 -28.57 -7.10
CA PHE A 259 9.07 -29.67 -6.57
C PHE A 259 9.85 -30.97 -6.41
N ARG A 260 10.81 -31.26 -7.28
CA ARG A 260 11.71 -32.42 -7.14
C ARG A 260 12.56 -32.31 -5.87
N ILE A 261 13.19 -31.16 -5.63
CA ILE A 261 14.10 -30.94 -4.49
C ILE A 261 13.33 -30.77 -3.18
N ASN A 262 12.39 -29.82 -3.15
CA ASN A 262 11.72 -29.38 -1.93
C ASN A 262 10.41 -30.10 -1.64
N ASN A 263 9.68 -30.50 -2.68
CA ASN A 263 8.38 -31.17 -2.59
C ASN A 263 7.46 -30.60 -1.49
N PRO A 264 7.14 -29.29 -1.48
CA PRO A 264 6.38 -28.68 -0.40
C PRO A 264 4.98 -29.30 -0.28
N ASN A 265 4.43 -29.42 0.93
CA ASN A 265 3.09 -29.97 1.12
C ASN A 265 2.03 -29.13 0.38
N PRO A 266 0.89 -29.71 -0.02
CA PRO A 266 -0.18 -28.99 -0.72
C PRO A 266 -0.62 -27.68 -0.04
N ASP A 267 -0.63 -27.66 1.29
CA ASP A 267 -1.04 -26.51 2.11
C ASP A 267 0.13 -25.59 2.53
N SER A 268 1.36 -25.90 2.13
CA SER A 268 2.52 -25.05 2.39
C SER A 268 2.65 -23.92 1.36
N PRO A 269 3.29 -22.80 1.71
CA PRO A 269 3.65 -21.77 0.73
C PRO A 269 4.36 -22.39 -0.46
N LEU A 270 4.00 -21.93 -1.65
CA LEU A 270 4.47 -22.51 -2.91
C LEU A 270 6.01 -22.66 -2.97
N PHE A 271 6.74 -21.60 -2.62
CA PHE A 271 8.20 -21.56 -2.68
C PHE A 271 8.86 -21.87 -1.33
N SER A 272 8.23 -22.69 -0.49
CA SER A 272 8.87 -23.19 0.73
C SER A 272 9.98 -24.18 0.37
N TRP A 273 11.13 -24.06 1.02
CA TRP A 273 12.25 -24.97 0.84
C TRP A 273 12.53 -25.78 2.11
N LYS A 274 13.20 -26.93 1.95
CA LYS A 274 13.68 -27.73 3.07
C LYS A 274 14.85 -27.01 3.72
N HIS A 275 14.72 -26.70 5.01
CA HIS A 275 15.85 -26.25 5.80
C HIS A 275 16.70 -27.47 6.20
N PRO A 276 18.04 -27.41 6.12
CA PRO A 276 18.92 -28.45 6.66
C PRO A 276 18.74 -28.64 8.17
#